data_AF-A0AA37V5X2-F1
#
_entry.id   AF-A0AA37V5X2-F1
#
_cell.length_a   1.000
_cell.length_b   1.000
_cell.length_c   1.000
_cell.angle_alpha   90.00
_cell.angle_beta   90.00
_cell.angle_gamma   90.00
#
_symmetry.space_group_name_H-M   'P 1'
#
loop_
_entity.id
_entity.type
_entity.pdbx_description
1 polymer ?
#
loop_
_entity_poly.entity_id
_entity_poly.type
_entity_poly.pdbx_seq_one_letter_code
_entity_poly.pdbx_strand_id
1 'polypeptide(L)' 'MDRPYTTRAQRALTLAEGTAAARGDEFVGTEHLLLGLLAERTGPAAQILGHLGVTADRVEQLLADARPRP' A
#
# COMPACT_ATOMS: atom_id res chain seq x y z
N MET A 1 -16.92 9.26 -3.48
CA MET A 1 -16.23 10.56 -3.63
C MET A 1 -15.57 10.60 -5.01
N ASP A 2 -16.02 11.46 -5.91
CA ASP A 2 -15.23 11.83 -7.10
C ASP A 2 -14.09 12.74 -6.64
N ARG A 3 -13.00 12.12 -6.18
CA ARG A 3 -11.74 12.84 -5.94
C ARG A 3 -11.05 13.03 -7.30
N PRO A 4 -10.39 14.17 -7.57
CA PRO A 4 -9.73 14.45 -8.84
C PRO A 4 -8.43 13.65 -8.98
N TYR A 5 -8.56 12.32 -9.03
CA TYR A 5 -7.47 11.37 -9.15
C TYR A 5 -7.62 10.55 -10.42
N THR A 6 -6.50 10.05 -10.93
CA THR A 6 -6.53 9.05 -11.99
C THR A 6 -7.18 7.76 -11.47
N THR A 7 -7.78 6.97 -12.36
CA THR A 7 -8.38 5.67 -12.01
C THR A 7 -7.38 4.76 -11.25
N ARG A 8 -6.09 4.79 -11.63
CA ARG A 8 -5.05 4.03 -10.95
C ARG A 8 -4.79 4.54 -9.53
N ALA A 9 -4.70 5.84 -9.34
CA ALA A 9 -4.52 6.43 -8.01
C ALA A 9 -5.74 6.13 -7.10
N GLN A 10 -6.96 6.20 -7.63
CA GLN A 10 -8.15 5.83 -6.87
C GLN A 10 -8.15 4.35 -6.48
N ARG A 11 -7.73 3.46 -7.40
CA ARG A 11 -7.57 2.04 -7.11
C ARG A 11 -6.51 1.77 -6.04
N ALA A 12 -5.36 2.45 -6.09
CA ALA A 12 -4.33 2.33 -5.06
C ALA A 12 -4.84 2.76 -3.67
N LEU A 13 -5.65 3.82 -3.60
CA LEU A 13 -6.28 4.26 -2.34
C LEU A 13 -7.27 3.23 -1.80
N THR A 14 -8.13 2.65 -2.65
CA THR A 14 -9.06 1.59 -2.24
C THR A 14 -8.30 0.34 -1.75
N LEU A 15 -7.19 -0.01 -2.40
CA LEU A 15 -6.33 -1.11 -1.96
C LEU A 15 -5.66 -0.81 -0.60
N ALA A 16 -5.23 0.44 -0.38
CA ALA A 16 -4.69 0.89 0.90
C ALA A 16 -5.73 0.81 2.03
N GLU A 17 -6.95 1.28 1.78
CA GLU A 17 -8.09 1.17 2.71
C GLU A 17 -8.39 -0.29 3.04
N GLY A 18 -8.43 -1.18 2.04
CA GLY A 18 -8.62 -2.61 2.24
C GLY A 18 -7.51 -3.26 3.07
N THR A 19 -6.27 -2.81 2.89
CA THR A 19 -5.11 -3.29 3.65
C THR A 19 -5.20 -2.87 5.13
N ALA A 20 -5.55 -1.60 5.40
CA ALA A 20 -5.74 -1.12 6.77
C ALA A 20 -6.86 -1.89 7.49
N ALA A 21 -7.98 -2.10 6.80
CA ALA A 21 -9.10 -2.90 7.32
C ALA A 21 -8.70 -4.34 7.62
N ALA A 22 -7.96 -5.00 6.73
CA ALA A 22 -7.49 -6.37 6.93
C ALA A 22 -6.52 -6.51 8.11
N ARG A 23 -5.79 -5.45 8.44
CA ARG A 23 -4.85 -5.39 9.57
C ARG A 23 -5.49 -4.94 10.88
N GLY A 24 -6.74 -4.51 10.85
CA GLY A 24 -7.44 -3.93 12.00
C GLY A 24 -6.89 -2.57 12.43
N ASP A 25 -6.22 -1.85 11.53
CA ASP A 25 -5.66 -0.54 11.82
C ASP A 25 -6.77 0.53 11.72
N GLU A 26 -6.86 1.41 12.73
CA GLU A 26 -7.92 2.43 12.82
C GLU A 26 -7.81 3.51 11.74
N PHE A 27 -6.61 3.74 11.23
CA PHE A 27 -6.30 4.77 10.24
C PHE A 27 -5.48 4.22 9.07
N VAL A 28 -5.70 4.80 7.89
CA VAL A 28 -4.85 4.55 6.72
C VAL A 28 -3.53 5.30 6.88
N GLY A 29 -2.56 4.64 7.49
CA GLY A 29 -1.15 5.08 7.55
C GLY A 29 -0.41 5.04 6.20
N THR A 30 0.81 5.59 6.17
CA THR A 30 1.67 5.65 4.97
C THR A 30 2.06 4.27 4.44
N GLU A 31 2.16 3.28 5.31
CA GLU A 31 2.44 1.88 5.00
C GLU A 31 1.33 1.25 4.17
N HIS A 32 0.07 1.58 4.45
CA HIS A 32 -1.07 1.14 3.67
C HIS A 32 -1.07 1.76 2.28
N LEU A 33 -0.72 3.05 2.18
CA LEU A 33 -0.57 3.73 0.89
C LEU A 33 0.52 3.07 0.05
N LEU A 34 1.67 2.77 0.64
CA LEU A 34 2.77 2.07 -0.04
C LEU A 34 2.33 0.69 -0.54
N LEU A 35 1.66 -0.10 0.29
CA LEU A 35 1.13 -1.41 -0.09
C LEU A 35 0.05 -1.28 -1.19
N GLY A 36 -0.83 -0.28 -1.11
CA GLY A 36 -1.83 0.01 -2.14
C GLY A 36 -1.22 0.38 -3.49
N LEU A 37 -0.14 1.17 -3.50
CA LEU A 37 0.61 1.50 -4.72
C LEU A 37 1.28 0.26 -5.34
N LEU A 38 1.88 -0.60 -4.52
CA LEU A 38 2.49 -1.86 -4.96
C LEU A 38 1.43 -2.83 -5.52
N ALA A 39 0.28 -2.92 -4.85
CA ALA A 39 -0.83 -3.80 -5.22
C ALA A 39 -1.59 -3.34 -6.47
N GLU A 40 -1.52 -2.06 -6.84
CA GLU A 40 -2.15 -1.55 -8.08
C GLU A 40 -1.46 -2.13 -9.34
N ARG A 41 -0.16 -2.44 -9.26
CA ARG A 41 0.69 -3.16 -10.23
C ARG A 41 0.92 -2.51 -11.60
N THR A 42 0.06 -1.62 -12.08
CA THR A 42 0.09 -1.16 -13.48
C THR A 42 0.54 0.28 -13.67
N GLY A 43 0.55 1.06 -12.60
CA GLY A 43 0.88 2.48 -12.60
C GLY A 43 2.38 2.76 -12.47
N PRO A 44 2.80 4.00 -12.77
CA PRO A 44 4.21 4.42 -12.68
C PRO A 44 4.82 4.18 -11.29
N ALA A 45 4.04 4.36 -10.22
CA ALA A 45 4.52 4.13 -8.85
C ALA A 45 4.93 2.67 -8.62
N ALA A 46 4.11 1.70 -9.05
CA ALA A 46 4.42 0.28 -8.93
C ALA A 46 5.68 -0.10 -9.72
N GLN A 47 5.85 0.48 -10.92
CA GLN A 47 7.03 0.26 -11.76
C GLN A 47 8.30 0.83 -11.12
N ILE A 48 8.26 2.07 -10.62
CA ILE A 48 9.40 2.72 -9.98
C ILE A 48 9.80 1.96 -8.71
N LEU A 49 8.83 1.62 -7.86
CA LEU A 49 9.08 0.84 -6.64
C LEU A 49 9.67 -0.53 -6.97
N GLY A 50 9.16 -1.20 -8.00
CA GLY A 50 9.71 -2.47 -8.49
C GLY A 50 11.15 -2.34 -9.00
N HIS A 51 11.47 -1.28 -9.74
CA HIS A 51 12.85 -1.02 -10.18
C HIS A 51 13.81 -0.73 -9.01
N LEU A 52 13.31 -0.19 -7.90
CA LEU A 52 14.07 0.01 -6.67
C LEU A 52 14.15 -1.25 -5.80
N GLY A 53 13.59 -2.39 -6.26
CA GLY A 53 13.58 -3.64 -5.50
C GLY A 53 12.59 -3.65 -4.33
N VAL A 54 11.63 -2.71 -4.29
CA VAL A 54 10.59 -2.65 -3.27
C VAL A 54 9.44 -3.56 -3.69
N THR A 55 9.21 -4.62 -2.92
CA THR A 55 8.10 -5.57 -3.12
C THR A 55 7.12 -5.52 -1.96
N ALA A 56 5.86 -5.89 -2.21
CA ALA A 56 4.83 -5.95 -1.17
C ALA A 56 5.26 -6.88 -0.02
N ASP A 57 5.73 -8.09 -0.36
CA ASP A 57 6.23 -9.07 0.61
C ASP A 57 7.34 -8.50 1.51
N ARG A 58 8.28 -7.73 0.93
CA ARG A 58 9.37 -7.13 1.70
C ARG A 58 8.86 -6.06 2.65
N VAL A 59 7.90 -5.25 2.22
CA VAL A 59 7.27 -4.23 3.07
C VAL A 59 6.50 -4.89 4.21
N GLU A 60 5.72 -5.94 3.93
CA GLU A 60 4.97 -6.68 4.94
C GLU A 60 5.88 -7.31 6.00
N GLN A 61 6.98 -7.92 5.57
CA GLN A 61 8.00 -8.45 6.50
C GLN A 61 8.56 -7.37 7.42
N LEU A 62 8.94 -6.22 6.87
CA LEU A 62 9.49 -5.11 7.67
C LEU A 62 8.47 -4.57 8.68
N LEU A 63 7.19 -4.49 8.30
CA LEU A 63 6.12 -4.07 9.21
C LEU A 63 5.86 -5.09 10.32
N ALA A 64 5.96 -6.39 10.02
CA ALA A 64 5.83 -7.45 11.00
C ALA A 64 6.99 -7.44 12.01
N ASP A 65 8.21 -7.14 11.56
CA ASP A 65 9.40 -7.03 12.42
C ASP A 65 9.37 -5.76 13.28
N ALA A 66 8.83 -4.66 12.74
CA ALA A 66 8.76 -3.37 13.43
C ALA A 66 7.66 -3.31 14.51
N ARG A 67 6.58 -4.11 14.38
CA ARG A 67 5.54 -4.20 15.41
C ARG A 67 5.97 -5.25 16.45
N PRO A 68 6.27 -4.88 17.71
CA PRO A 68 6.56 -5.88 18.73
C PRO A 68 5.35 -6.79 18.88
N ARG A 69 5.56 -8.11 18.69
CA ARG A 69 4.55 -9.11 19.05
C ARG A 69 4.34 -9.04 20.57
N PRO A 70 3.10 -8.93 21.06
CA PRO A 70 2.82 -9.02 22.49
C PRO A 70 3.21 -10.40 23.04
#